data_AF-A0A9C6X7Z7-F1
#
_entry.id   AF-A0A9C6X7Z7-F1
#
_cell.length_a   1.000
_cell.length_b   1.000
_cell.length_c   1.000
_cell.angle_alpha   90.00
_cell.angle_beta   90.00
_cell.angle_gamma   90.00
#
_symmetry.space_group_name_H-M   'P 1'
#
loop_
_entity.id
_entity.type
_entity.pdbx_description
1 polymer ?
#
loop_
_entity_poly.entity_id
_entity_poly.type
_entity_poly.pdbx_seq_one_letter_code
_entity_poly.pdbx_strand_id
1 'polypeptide(L)'
;MTWVQATAVVYGFAMTAVQPVGLEFGAEMTFPEPEGTTSALMCSAVQLSGVVLTFAGGYIMERAGGVWTMVFLGVPLLLASVILHFVRPEHKRQAAQHAPRRLSRLMSI
;
A
#
# COMPACT_ATOMS: atom_id res chain seq x y z
N MET A 1 -9.24 29.13 0.60
CA MET A 1 -9.66 27.81 1.14
C MET A 1 -9.68 26.68 0.09
N THR A 2 -9.26 26.92 -1.16
CA THR A 2 -9.29 25.94 -2.26
C THR A 2 -8.03 25.08 -2.37
N TRP A 3 -6.85 25.64 -2.06
CA TRP A 3 -5.57 24.91 -2.14
C TRP A 3 -5.48 23.69 -1.22
N VAL A 4 -6.05 23.78 -0.02
CA VAL A 4 -6.08 22.66 0.94
C VAL A 4 -6.92 21.49 0.41
N GLN A 5 -8.00 21.76 -0.33
CA GLN A 5 -8.83 20.73 -0.95
C GLN A 5 -8.08 20.04 -2.08
N ALA A 6 -7.37 20.81 -2.92
CA ALA A 6 -6.53 20.24 -3.97
C ALA A 6 -5.44 19.32 -3.40
N THR A 7 -4.77 19.73 -2.31
CA THR A 7 -3.76 18.89 -1.65
C THR A 7 -4.38 17.65 -1.01
N ALA A 8 -5.60 17.74 -0.46
CA ALA A 8 -6.30 16.60 0.12
C ALA A 8 -6.71 15.56 -0.94
N VAL A 9 -7.10 16.01 -2.15
CA VAL A 9 -7.41 15.13 -3.28
C VAL A 9 -6.16 14.37 -3.73
N VAL A 10 -5.04 15.07 -3.92
CA VAL A 10 -3.76 14.45 -4.29
C VAL A 10 -3.30 13.46 -3.21
N TYR A 11 -3.44 13.84 -1.94
CA TYR A 11 -3.11 12.98 -0.81
C TYR A 11 -3.97 11.71 -0.77
N GLY A 12 -5.29 11.82 -0.94
CA GLY A 12 -6.20 10.67 -0.97
C GLY A 12 -5.94 9.73 -2.15
N PHE A 13 -5.64 10.28 -3.32
CA PHE A 13 -5.25 9.50 -4.49
C PHE A 13 -3.96 8.71 -4.23
N ALA A 14 -2.96 9.36 -3.65
CA ALA A 14 -1.69 8.71 -3.32
C ALA A 14 -1.83 7.62 -2.25
N MET A 15 -2.64 7.81 -1.20
CA MET A 15 -2.96 6.75 -0.22
C MET A 15 -3.54 5.51 -0.88
N THR A 16 -4.44 5.70 -1.84
CA THR A 16 -5.13 4.60 -2.52
C THR A 16 -4.18 3.79 -3.38
N ALA A 17 -3.17 4.43 -3.98
CA ALA A 17 -2.17 3.74 -4.80
C ALA A 17 -1.18 2.90 -3.98
N VAL A 18 -0.86 3.31 -2.75
CA VAL A 18 0.07 2.59 -1.85
C VAL A 18 -0.53 1.28 -1.33
N GLN A 19 -1.84 1.23 -1.12
CA GLN A 19 -2.54 0.09 -0.51
C GLN A 19 -2.51 -1.21 -1.35
N PRO A 20 -2.85 -1.23 -2.66
CA PRO A 20 -2.80 -2.44 -3.48
C PRO A 20 -1.36 -2.93 -3.70
N VAL A 21 -0.38 -2.03 -3.85
CA VAL A 21 1.03 -2.40 -4.01
C VAL A 21 1.58 -3.10 -2.77
N GLY A 22 1.18 -2.65 -1.57
CA GLY A 22 1.57 -3.32 -0.32
C GLY A 22 1.02 -4.75 -0.19
N LEU A 23 -0.17 -5.01 -0.73
CA LEU A 23 -0.76 -6.35 -0.76
C LEU A 23 -0.04 -7.27 -1.74
N GLU A 24 0.33 -6.77 -2.92
CA GLU A 24 1.12 -7.52 -3.89
C GLU A 24 2.49 -7.91 -3.31
N PHE A 25 3.16 -6.97 -2.64
CA PHE A 25 4.44 -7.23 -1.97
C PHE A 25 4.32 -8.21 -0.79
N GLY A 26 3.26 -8.06 0.03
CA GLY A 26 3.01 -8.96 1.15
C GLY A 26 2.74 -10.40 0.71
N ALA A 27 1.93 -10.58 -0.34
CA ALA A 27 1.64 -11.89 -0.92
C ALA A 27 2.91 -12.55 -1.49
N GLU A 28 3.85 -11.77 -2.00
CA GLU A 28 5.13 -12.28 -2.48
C GLU A 28 6.04 -12.75 -1.34
N MET A 29 6.09 -12.03 -0.21
CA MET A 29 6.90 -12.44 0.95
C MET A 29 6.37 -13.69 1.65
N THR A 30 5.07 -13.95 1.63
CA THR A 30 4.45 -15.11 2.29
C THR A 30 4.19 -16.30 1.36
N PHE A 31 4.87 -16.41 0.22
CA PHE A 31 4.71 -17.58 -0.65
C PHE A 31 5.28 -18.83 0.05
N PRO A 32 4.53 -19.96 0.21
CA PRO A 32 3.30 -20.39 -0.47
C PRO A 32 2.05 -20.49 0.43
N GLU A 33 1.85 -19.58 1.39
CA GLU A 33 0.63 -19.54 2.22
C GLU A 33 -0.62 -19.04 1.44
N PRO A 34 -1.85 -19.41 1.85
CA PRO A 34 -3.06 -18.95 1.19
C PRO A 34 -3.20 -17.42 1.22
N GLU A 35 -3.18 -16.82 0.02
CA GLU A 35 -3.20 -15.37 -0.21
C GLU A 35 -4.38 -14.65 0.47
N GLY A 36 -5.49 -15.37 0.71
CA GLY A 36 -6.70 -14.83 1.33
C GLY A 36 -6.58 -14.50 2.83
N THR A 37 -5.81 -15.28 3.61
CA THR A 37 -5.69 -15.03 5.06
C THR A 37 -4.69 -13.91 5.34
N THR A 38 -3.55 -13.90 4.65
CA THR A 38 -2.51 -12.87 4.80
C THR A 38 -3.02 -11.50 4.34
N SER A 39 -3.73 -11.43 3.22
CA SER A 39 -4.30 -10.16 2.72
C SER A 39 -5.34 -9.58 3.67
N ALA A 40 -6.22 -10.41 4.26
CA ALA A 40 -7.19 -9.96 5.25
C ALA A 40 -6.51 -9.39 6.51
N LEU A 41 -5.47 -10.05 7.01
CA LEU A 41 -4.69 -9.56 8.15
C LEU A 41 -3.96 -8.25 7.83
N MET A 42 -3.31 -8.15 6.66
CA MET A 42 -2.64 -6.92 6.23
C MET A 42 -3.62 -5.75 6.05
N CYS A 43 -4.78 -5.98 5.42
CA CYS A 43 -5.82 -4.95 5.33
C CYS A 43 -6.30 -4.50 6.72
N SER A 44 -6.53 -5.44 7.64
CA SER A 44 -6.95 -5.10 9.00
C SER A 44 -5.89 -4.27 9.74
N ALA A 45 -4.60 -4.60 9.58
CA ALA A 45 -3.51 -3.85 10.17
C ALA A 45 -3.41 -2.43 9.60
N VAL A 46 -3.57 -2.27 8.28
CA VAL A 46 -3.59 -0.95 7.61
C VAL A 46 -4.79 -0.13 8.10
N GLN A 47 -5.99 -0.70 8.17
CA GLN A 47 -7.18 0.00 8.68
C GLN A 47 -7.00 0.43 10.15
N LEU A 48 -6.52 -0.46 11.02
CA LEU A 48 -6.26 -0.14 12.43
C LEU A 48 -5.25 0.99 12.56
N SER A 49 -4.15 0.94 11.80
CA SER A 49 -3.16 2.01 11.78
C SER A 49 -3.74 3.33 11.28
N GLY A 50 -4.62 3.30 10.27
CA GLY A 50 -5.29 4.47 9.74
C GLY A 50 -6.25 5.12 10.75
N VAL A 51 -6.97 4.31 11.53
CA VAL A 51 -7.83 4.81 12.62
C VAL A 51 -7.00 5.50 13.69
N VAL A 52 -5.92 4.86 14.17
CA VAL A 52 -5.04 5.45 15.19
C VAL A 52 -4.42 6.76 14.69
N LEU A 53 -3.95 6.80 13.44
CA LEU A 53 -3.37 7.99 12.84
C LEU A 53 -4.41 9.12 12.68
N THR A 54 -5.66 8.78 12.40
CA THR A 54 -6.77 9.74 12.29
C THR A 54 -7.09 10.37 13.64
N PHE A 55 -7.12 9.59 14.72
CA PHE A 55 -7.28 10.12 16.07
C PHE A 55 -6.11 11.04 16.47
N ALA A 56 -4.88 10.62 16.19
CA ALA A 56 -3.69 11.45 16.43
C ALA A 56 -3.73 12.76 15.62
N GLY A 57 -4.13 12.69 14.34
CA GLY A 57 -4.30 13.84 13.46
C GLY A 57 -5.40 14.78 13.96
N GLY A 58 -6.50 14.25 14.49
CA GLY A 58 -7.58 15.04 15.12
C GLY A 58 -7.10 15.84 16.32
N TYR A 59 -6.28 15.23 17.19
CA TYR A 59 -5.67 15.93 18.33
C TYR A 59 -4.69 17.03 17.89
N ILE A 60 -3.92 16.80 16.82
CA ILE A 60 -3.02 17.80 16.24
C ILE A 60 -3.81 18.93 15.56
N MET A 61 -4.94 18.63 14.93
CA MET A 61 -5.83 19.60 14.31
C MET A 61 -6.34 20.62 15.31
N GLU A 62 -6.77 20.17 16.49
CA GLU A 62 -7.29 21.06 17.54
C GLU A 62 -6.22 22.01 18.13
N ARG A 63 -4.95 21.59 18.16
CA ARG A 63 -3.87 22.35 18.83
C ARG A 63 -2.97 23.15 17.90
N ALA A 64 -2.66 22.60 16.72
CA ALA A 64 -1.71 23.17 15.77
C ALA A 64 -2.37 23.64 14.47
N GLY A 65 -3.62 23.24 14.20
CA GLY A 65 -4.38 23.65 13.01
C GLY A 65 -4.17 22.77 11.78
N GLY A 66 -4.88 23.11 10.70
CA GLY A 66 -5.01 22.25 9.52
C GLY A 66 -3.75 22.01 8.71
N VAL A 67 -2.87 23.00 8.62
CA VAL A 67 -1.61 22.86 7.84
C VAL A 67 -0.68 21.84 8.49
N TRP A 68 -0.52 21.92 9.82
CA TRP A 68 0.30 20.97 10.58
C TRP A 68 -0.25 19.56 10.56
N THR A 69 -1.58 19.42 10.57
CA THR A 69 -2.25 18.12 10.43
C THR A 69 -2.00 17.49 9.06
N MET A 70 -2.02 18.30 7.99
CA MET A 70 -1.71 17.82 6.63
C MET A 70 -0.25 17.37 6.49
N VAL A 71 0.69 18.11 7.10
CA VAL A 71 2.10 17.71 7.13
C VAL A 71 2.28 16.41 7.92
N PHE A 72 1.65 16.31 9.09
CA PHE A 72 1.69 15.11 9.94
C PHE A 72 1.17 13.86 9.22
N LEU A 73 0.02 13.98 8.53
CA LEU A 73 -0.55 12.89 7.74
C LEU A 73 0.29 12.58 6.48
N GLY A 74 0.96 13.58 5.91
CA GLY A 74 1.85 13.43 4.76
C GLY A 74 3.13 12.63 5.04
N VAL A 75 3.72 12.74 6.23
CA VAL A 75 4.98 12.05 6.59
C VAL A 75 4.93 10.52 6.42
N PRO A 76 3.98 9.78 7.02
CA PRO A 76 3.91 8.33 6.88
C PRO A 76 3.63 7.91 5.43
N LEU A 77 2.92 8.75 4.67
CA LEU A 77 2.68 8.50 3.26
C LEU A 77 3.97 8.58 2.43
N LEU A 78 4.74 9.65 2.62
CA LEU A 78 6.02 9.82 1.95
C LEU A 78 6.99 8.71 2.31
N LEU A 79 7.03 8.31 3.58
CA LEU A 79 7.84 7.18 4.03
C LEU A 79 7.42 5.88 3.33
N ALA A 80 6.12 5.59 3.28
CA ALA A 80 5.60 4.42 2.59
C ALA A 80 5.93 4.44 1.08
N SER A 81 5.77 5.59 0.41
CA SER A 81 6.13 5.74 -1.01
C SER A 81 7.63 5.56 -1.26
N VAL A 82 8.49 6.09 -0.39
CA VAL A 82 9.94 5.91 -0.50
C VAL A 82 10.32 4.45 -0.31
N ILE A 83 9.76 3.77 0.70
CA ILE A 83 9.99 2.35 0.94
C ILE A 83 9.56 1.53 -0.29
N LEU A 84 8.35 1.78 -0.83
CA LEU A 84 7.86 1.12 -2.03
C LEU A 84 8.73 1.39 -3.27
N HIS A 85 9.32 2.58 -3.39
CA HIS A 85 10.23 2.87 -4.49
C HIS A 85 11.51 2.03 -4.45
N PHE A 86 11.97 1.66 -3.26
CA PHE A 86 13.13 0.78 -3.07
C PHE A 86 12.78 -0.72 -3.12
N VAL A 87 11.50 -1.08 -2.97
CA VAL A 87 11.04 -2.45 -3.16
C VAL A 87 11.21 -2.81 -4.63
N ARG A 88 12.17 -3.69 -4.92
CA ARG A 88 12.31 -4.27 -6.26
C ARG A 88 11.11 -5.18 -6.51
N PRO A 89 10.40 -5.02 -7.64
CA PRO A 89 9.44 -6.02 -8.10
C PRO A 89 10.26 -7.24 -8.55
N GLU A 90 10.56 -8.16 -7.63
CA GLU A 90 11.08 -9.46 -8.05
C GLU A 90 9.92 -10.18 -8.74
N HIS A 91 10.04 -10.48 -10.03
CA HIS A 91 8.95 -11.11 -10.78
C HIS A 91 8.93 -12.65 -10.55
N LYS A 92 9.05 -13.12 -9.29
CA LYS A 92 9.07 -14.57 -9.02
C LYS A 92 7.75 -15.24 -9.40
N ARG A 93 6.62 -14.52 -9.28
CA ARG A 93 5.29 -15.00 -9.71
C ARG A 93 5.11 -15.07 -11.23
N GLN A 94 5.69 -14.13 -11.99
CA GLN A 94 5.65 -14.21 -13.46
C GLN A 94 6.56 -15.32 -14.00
N ALA A 95 7.72 -15.55 -13.39
CA ALA A 95 8.60 -16.66 -13.77
C ALA A 95 7.92 -18.03 -13.52
N ALA A 96 7.21 -18.18 -12.39
CA ALA A 96 6.49 -19.41 -12.05
C ALA A 96 5.22 -19.64 -12.89
N GLN A 97 4.51 -18.58 -13.33
CA GLN A 97 3.34 -18.72 -14.23
C GLN A 97 3.73 -18.96 -15.71
N HIS A 98 4.92 -18.51 -16.16
CA HIS A 98 5.40 -18.75 -17.52
C HIS A 98 6.07 -20.12 -17.71
N ALA A 99 6.61 -20.75 -16.65
CA ALA A 99 7.21 -22.08 -16.70
C ALA A 99 6.22 -23.21 -17.10
N PRO A 100 5.00 -23.32 -16.56
CA PRO A 100 4.10 -24.44 -16.85
C PRO A 100 3.43 -24.35 -18.23
N ARG A 101 3.26 -23.13 -18.79
CA ARG A 101 2.60 -22.96 -20.11
C ARG A 101 3.47 -23.32 -21.30
N ARG A 102 4.81 -23.31 -21.14
CA ARG A 102 5.72 -23.80 -22.19
C ARG A 102 5.69 -25.32 -22.29
N LEU A 103 5.58 -26.02 -21.16
CA LEU A 103 5.55 -27.48 -21.14
C LEU A 103 4.23 -28.03 -21.72
N SER A 104 3.09 -27.41 -21.43
CA SER A 104 1.78 -27.85 -21.96
C SER A 104 1.64 -27.66 -23.47
N ARG A 105 2.33 -26.68 -24.07
CA ARG A 105 2.41 -26.52 -25.54
C ARG A 105 3.41 -27.45 -26.21
N LEU A 106 4.42 -27.94 -25.48
CA LEU A 106 5.40 -28.92 -25.98
C LEU A 106 4.91 -30.36 -25.83
N MET A 107 4.02 -30.64 -24.86
CA MET A 107 3.36 -31.93 -24.68
C MET A 107 2.10 -32.11 -25.55
N SER A 108 1.68 -31.06 -26.29
CA SER A 108 0.53 -31.10 -27.22
C SER A 108 0.95 -31.20 -28.69
N ILE A 109 2.19 -31.59 -28.99
CA ILE A 109 2.74 -31.90 -30.32
C ILE A 109 3.30 -33.32 -30.24
#